data_AF-A0A4Q9V9H5-F1
#
_entry.id   AF-A0A4Q9V9H5-F1
#
_cell.length_a   1.000
_cell.length_b   1.000
_cell.length_c   1.000
_cell.angle_alpha   90.00
_cell.angle_beta   90.00
_cell.angle_gamma   90.00
#
_symmetry.space_group_name_H-M   'P 1'
#
loop_
_entity.id
_entity.type
_entity.pdbx_description
1 polymer ?
#
loop_
_entity_poly.entity_id
_entity_poly.type
_entity_poly.pdbx_seq_one_letter_code
_entity_poly.pdbx_strand_id
1 'polypeptide(L)'
;MKTLKNIFVFSKYPPLILGIITAAISLLLPFIFAGILYLAGLLLGGHNEELGNFIAYLCTGILVAVMCFFICKAHPKSIWYTPVVCNAITLLAGIGNYFEGNPNILMPFAVGWVFSVIASVRGRNIGMRRKAIELAKNRPL
;
A
#
# COMPACT_ATOMS: atom_id res chain seq x y z
N MET A 1 14.82 -18.99 -5.07
CA MET A 1 13.96 -19.78 -4.15
C MET A 1 13.38 -18.99 -2.96
N LYS A 2 13.99 -17.88 -2.49
CA LYS A 2 13.48 -17.08 -1.34
C LYS A 2 12.14 -16.34 -1.59
N THR A 3 11.86 -15.92 -2.82
CA THR A 3 10.61 -15.19 -3.17
C THR A 3 9.34 -16.04 -3.07
N LEU A 4 9.46 -17.38 -3.05
CA LEU A 4 8.33 -18.30 -2.91
C LEU A 4 7.78 -18.34 -1.46
N LYS A 5 8.64 -18.15 -0.45
CA LYS A 5 8.24 -18.22 0.97
C LYS A 5 7.31 -17.06 1.36
N ASN A 6 7.60 -15.84 0.90
CA ASN A 6 6.78 -14.66 1.20
C ASN A 6 5.38 -14.74 0.59
N ILE A 7 5.21 -15.44 -0.54
CA ILE A 7 3.91 -15.60 -1.20
C ILE A 7 3.02 -16.59 -0.45
N PHE A 8 3.60 -17.58 0.22
CA PHE A 8 2.85 -18.59 0.99
C PHE A 8 2.09 -17.97 2.16
N VAL A 9 2.63 -16.89 2.74
CA VAL A 9 1.97 -16.13 3.80
C VAL A 9 0.72 -15.44 3.25
N PHE A 10 0.82 -14.72 2.13
CA PHE A 10 -0.30 -14.01 1.54
C PHE A 10 -1.39 -14.92 0.96
N SER A 11 -1.04 -16.11 0.45
CA SER A 11 -2.03 -17.06 -0.06
C SER A 11 -2.84 -17.73 1.05
N LYS A 12 -2.33 -17.79 2.28
CA LYS A 12 -2.97 -18.49 3.40
C LYS A 12 -4.14 -17.69 4.00
N TYR A 13 -4.08 -16.37 3.93
CA TYR A 13 -5.11 -15.50 4.51
C TYR A 13 -6.05 -14.93 3.45
N PRO A 14 -7.33 -14.69 3.81
CA PRO A 14 -8.26 -13.98 2.94
C PRO A 14 -7.72 -12.59 2.56
N PRO A 15 -7.86 -12.16 1.30
CA PRO A 15 -7.37 -10.86 0.82
C PRO A 15 -7.98 -9.68 1.58
N LEU A 16 -9.22 -9.80 2.06
CA LEU A 16 -9.86 -8.76 2.87
C LEU A 16 -9.13 -8.55 4.20
N ILE A 17 -8.76 -9.64 4.90
CA ILE A 17 -8.03 -9.56 6.18
C ILE A 17 -6.66 -8.92 5.95
N LEU A 18 -5.95 -9.31 4.90
CA LEU A 18 -4.67 -8.70 4.53
C LEU A 18 -4.82 -7.22 4.18
N GLY A 19 -5.91 -6.85 3.50
CA GLY A 19 -6.25 -5.47 3.22
C GLY A 19 -6.48 -4.64 4.49
N ILE A 20 -7.26 -5.17 5.43
CA ILE A 20 -7.53 -4.51 6.73
C ILE A 20 -6.25 -4.36 7.55
N ILE A 21 -5.42 -5.41 7.63
CA ILE A 21 -4.13 -5.34 8.32
C ILE A 21 -3.23 -4.30 7.66
N THR A 22 -3.19 -4.26 6.34
CA THR A 22 -2.41 -3.24 5.59
C THR A 22 -2.92 -1.84 5.90
N ALA A 23 -4.24 -1.64 5.92
CA ALA A 23 -4.84 -0.35 6.28
C ALA A 23 -4.47 0.05 7.71
N ALA A 24 -4.62 -0.85 8.70
CA ALA A 24 -4.25 -0.59 10.09
C ALA A 24 -2.75 -0.27 10.25
N ILE A 25 -1.87 -1.00 9.56
CA ILE A 25 -0.43 -0.73 9.55
C ILE A 25 -0.15 0.65 8.90
N SER A 26 -0.83 0.97 7.80
CA SER A 26 -0.70 2.27 7.11
C SER A 26 -1.16 3.44 7.96
N LEU A 27 -1.96 3.23 9.01
CA LEU A 27 -2.30 4.27 9.99
C LEU A 27 -1.08 4.61 10.85
N LEU A 28 -0.33 3.61 11.31
CA LEU A 28 0.77 3.79 12.26
C LEU A 28 2.03 4.35 11.58
N LEU A 29 2.24 4.01 10.30
CA LEU A 29 3.42 4.38 9.53
C LEU A 29 3.67 5.89 9.40
N PRO A 30 2.67 6.72 9.02
CA PRO A 30 2.82 8.16 8.98
C PRO A 30 3.26 8.74 10.33
N PHE A 31 2.69 8.29 11.45
CA PHE A 31 3.09 8.78 12.77
C PHE A 31 4.52 8.38 13.15
N ILE A 32 4.93 7.16 12.82
CA ILE A 32 6.31 6.70 13.05
C ILE A 32 7.29 7.51 12.19
N PHE A 33 7.00 7.65 10.89
CA PHE A 33 7.88 8.40 9.97
C PHE A 33 7.91 9.89 10.29
N ALA A 34 6.75 10.51 10.54
CA ALA A 34 6.67 11.91 10.94
C ALA A 34 7.41 12.15 12.26
N GLY A 35 7.24 11.27 13.25
CA GLY A 35 7.97 11.35 14.53
C GLY A 35 9.49 11.23 14.36
N ILE A 36 9.96 10.29 13.54
CA ILE A 36 11.39 10.12 13.23
C ILE A 36 11.93 11.35 12.49
N LEU A 37 11.22 11.82 11.46
CA LEU A 37 11.65 12.98 10.67
C LEU A 37 11.64 14.27 11.48
N TYR A 38 10.65 14.45 12.36
CA TYR A 38 10.60 15.56 13.32
C TYR A 38 11.80 15.53 14.26
N LEU A 39 12.12 14.37 14.85
CA LEU A 39 13.29 14.22 15.72
C LEU A 39 14.60 14.47 14.97
N ALA A 40 14.71 14.00 13.73
CA ALA A 40 15.86 14.25 12.88
C ALA A 40 16.01 15.73 12.51
N GLY A 41 14.90 16.41 12.19
CA GLY A 41 14.88 17.85 11.92
C GLY A 41 15.30 18.69 13.13
N LEU A 42 14.88 18.29 14.32
CA LEU A 42 15.31 18.90 15.59
C LEU A 42 16.82 18.74 15.82
N LEU A 43 17.39 17.57 15.52
CA LEU A 43 18.82 17.30 15.65
C LEU A 43 19.68 18.04 14.62
N LEU A 44 19.15 18.28 13.42
CA LEU A 44 19.85 18.90 12.29
C LEU A 44 19.60 20.41 12.17
N GLY A 45 18.82 21.01 13.08
CA GLY A 45 18.52 22.45 13.08
C GLY A 45 17.61 22.92 11.94
N GLY A 46 16.95 22.00 11.24
CA GLY A 46 16.04 22.31 10.12
C GLY A 46 14.61 21.94 10.49
N HIS A 47 13.76 22.94 10.73
CA HIS A 47 12.35 22.72 10.99
C HIS A 47 11.51 23.06 9.76
N ASN A 48 11.10 22.03 9.02
CA ASN A 48 10.09 22.15 7.98
C ASN A 48 9.11 20.98 8.10
N GLU A 49 8.09 21.19 8.94
CA GLU A 49 7.06 20.20 9.25
C GLU A 49 6.28 19.77 8.00
N GLU A 50 6.03 20.70 7.07
CA GLU A 50 5.32 20.42 5.82
C GLU A 50 6.08 19.41 4.95
N LEU A 51 7.39 19.61 4.79
CA LEU A 51 8.23 18.69 4.03
C LEU A 51 8.30 17.31 4.70
N GLY A 52 8.43 17.27 6.03
CA GLY A 52 8.44 16.02 6.79
C GLY A 52 7.15 15.23 6.62
N ASN A 53 6.01 15.89 6.75
CA ASN A 53 4.69 15.30 6.54
C ASN A 53 4.52 14.79 5.11
N PHE A 54 4.92 15.59 4.11
CA PHE A 54 4.86 15.19 2.70
C PHE A 54 5.64 13.89 2.44
N ILE A 55 6.87 13.78 2.94
CA ILE A 55 7.71 12.59 2.80
C ILE A 55 7.07 11.38 3.51
N ALA A 56 6.57 11.57 4.74
CA ALA A 56 5.93 10.49 5.51
C ALA A 56 4.70 9.90 4.79
N TYR A 57 3.86 10.76 4.20
CA TYR A 57 2.70 10.33 3.43
C TYR A 57 3.09 9.66 2.12
N LEU A 58 4.12 10.16 1.42
CA LEU A 58 4.63 9.54 0.20
C LEU A 58 5.17 8.12 0.47
N CYS A 59 5.98 7.95 1.53
CA CYS A 59 6.48 6.65 1.97
C CYS A 59 5.34 5.68 2.30
N THR A 60 4.30 6.17 2.97
CA THR A 60 3.11 5.38 3.29
C THR A 60 2.40 4.90 2.02
N GLY A 61 2.20 5.79 1.04
CA GLY A 61 1.60 5.45 -0.25
C GLY A 61 2.40 4.37 -1.02
N ILE A 62 3.73 4.45 -1.00
CA ILE A 62 4.61 3.44 -1.63
C ILE A 62 4.43 2.08 -0.95
N LEU A 63 4.44 2.04 0.39
CA LEU A 63 4.26 0.79 1.14
C LEU A 63 2.90 0.16 0.85
N VAL A 64 1.84 0.97 0.84
CA VAL A 64 0.50 0.50 0.49
C VAL A 64 0.48 -0.07 -0.93
N ALA A 65 1.10 0.61 -1.89
CA ALA A 65 1.19 0.10 -3.26
C ALA A 65 1.92 -1.25 -3.35
N VAL A 66 3.03 -1.42 -2.63
CA VAL A 66 3.75 -2.69 -2.53
C VAL A 66 2.86 -3.80 -1.97
N MET A 67 2.09 -3.51 -0.91
CA MET A 67 1.16 -4.47 -0.31
C MET A 67 0.02 -4.81 -1.26
N CYS A 68 -0.56 -3.82 -1.96
CA CYS A 68 -1.56 -4.00 -2.99
C CYS A 68 -1.07 -4.94 -4.12
N PHE A 69 0.19 -4.80 -4.56
CA PHE A 69 0.82 -5.72 -5.51
C PHE A 69 0.85 -7.15 -4.99
N PHE A 70 1.34 -7.38 -3.78
CA PHE A 70 1.48 -8.73 -3.23
C PHE A 70 0.13 -9.40 -2.96
N ILE A 71 -0.84 -8.67 -2.44
CA ILE A 71 -2.20 -9.16 -2.21
C ILE A 71 -2.84 -9.56 -3.55
N CYS A 72 -2.80 -8.68 -4.56
CA CYS A 72 -3.40 -8.98 -5.87
C CYS A 72 -2.64 -10.06 -6.64
N LYS A 73 -1.34 -10.24 -6.39
CA LYS A 73 -0.55 -11.36 -6.92
C LYS A 73 -0.99 -12.70 -6.33
N ALA A 74 -1.29 -12.75 -5.03
CA ALA A 74 -1.80 -13.95 -4.37
C ALA A 74 -3.29 -14.20 -4.72
N HIS A 75 -4.08 -13.14 -4.78
CA HIS A 75 -5.53 -13.15 -4.97
C HIS A 75 -5.95 -12.28 -6.17
N PRO A 76 -5.75 -12.69 -7.43
CA PRO A 76 -5.96 -11.83 -8.60
C PRO A 76 -7.37 -11.27 -8.79
N LYS A 77 -8.38 -11.93 -8.19
CA LYS A 77 -9.78 -11.49 -8.23
C LYS A 77 -10.05 -10.27 -7.32
N SER A 78 -9.14 -9.94 -6.39
CA SER A 78 -9.32 -8.86 -5.41
C SER A 78 -8.97 -7.46 -5.92
N ILE A 79 -8.51 -7.33 -7.17
CA ILE A 79 -7.96 -6.10 -7.75
C ILE A 79 -8.82 -4.84 -7.55
N TRP A 80 -10.15 -4.99 -7.56
CA TRP A 80 -11.07 -3.85 -7.52
C TRP A 80 -11.25 -3.28 -6.12
N TYR A 81 -11.17 -4.11 -5.08
CA TYR A 81 -11.35 -3.65 -3.70
C TYR A 81 -10.05 -3.55 -2.92
N THR A 82 -8.98 -4.25 -3.31
CA THR A 82 -7.69 -4.19 -2.59
C THR A 82 -7.11 -2.77 -2.48
N PRO A 83 -6.99 -1.99 -3.57
CA PRO A 83 -6.50 -0.60 -3.47
C PRO A 83 -7.38 0.23 -2.55
N VAL A 84 -8.70 0.00 -2.59
CA VAL A 84 -9.69 0.74 -1.80
C VAL A 84 -9.53 0.45 -0.32
N VAL A 85 -9.52 -0.82 0.05
CA VAL A 85 -9.40 -1.25 1.45
C VAL A 85 -8.05 -0.84 2.03
N CYS A 86 -6.95 -1.08 1.30
CA CYS A 86 -5.60 -0.80 1.81
C CYS A 86 -5.34 0.69 2.04
N ASN A 87 -6.05 1.57 1.34
CA ASN A 87 -5.92 3.03 1.46
C ASN A 87 -7.13 3.68 2.15
N ALA A 88 -8.05 2.92 2.74
CA ALA A 88 -9.29 3.49 3.31
C ALA A 88 -8.99 4.58 4.34
N ILE A 89 -7.99 4.34 5.19
CA ILE A 89 -7.57 5.29 6.23
C ILE A 89 -6.90 6.53 5.63
N THR A 90 -6.01 6.36 4.65
CA THR A 90 -5.31 7.48 4.02
C THR A 90 -6.26 8.35 3.20
N LEU A 91 -7.30 7.78 2.58
CA LEU A 91 -8.38 8.56 1.98
C LEU A 91 -9.18 9.35 2.99
N LEU A 92 -9.60 8.73 4.10
CA LEU A 92 -10.37 9.42 5.14
C LEU A 92 -9.56 10.58 5.73
N ALA A 93 -8.26 10.36 5.97
CA ALA A 93 -7.35 11.41 6.42
C ALA A 93 -7.22 12.55 5.39
N GLY A 94 -7.06 12.22 4.10
CA GLY A 94 -6.98 13.22 3.03
C GLY A 94 -8.26 14.04 2.88
N ILE A 95 -9.43 13.39 2.98
CA ILE A 95 -10.73 14.07 2.95
C ILE A 95 -10.90 15.00 4.15
N GLY A 96 -10.53 14.55 5.35
CA GLY A 96 -10.57 15.39 6.56
C GLY A 96 -9.71 16.65 6.40
N ASN A 97 -8.46 16.49 5.97
CA ASN A 97 -7.54 17.61 5.74
C ASN A 97 -8.04 18.58 4.65
N TYR A 98 -8.72 18.08 3.62
CA TYR A 98 -9.34 18.92 2.59
C TYR A 98 -10.44 19.81 3.19
N PHE A 99 -11.32 19.26 4.02
CA PHE A 99 -12.38 20.03 4.68
C PHE A 99 -11.84 21.02 5.73
N GLU A 100 -10.68 20.75 6.31
CA GLU A 100 -9.96 21.66 7.21
C GLU A 100 -9.20 22.78 6.48
N GLY A 101 -9.21 22.79 5.13
CA GLY A 101 -8.58 23.84 4.33
C GLY A 101 -7.10 23.62 4.02
N ASN A 102 -6.58 22.39 4.20
CA ASN A 102 -5.21 22.03 3.84
C ASN A 102 -5.15 21.04 2.67
N PRO A 103 -5.35 21.52 1.41
CA PRO A 103 -5.38 20.65 0.24
C PRO A 103 -3.99 20.13 -0.17
N ASN A 104 -2.91 20.69 0.36
CA ASN A 104 -1.54 20.32 -0.04
C ASN A 104 -1.21 18.87 0.32
N ILE A 105 -1.81 18.36 1.40
CA ILE A 105 -1.65 16.97 1.84
C ILE A 105 -2.40 15.98 0.93
N LEU A 106 -3.35 16.45 0.11
CA LEU A 106 -4.11 15.60 -0.80
C LEU A 106 -3.25 15.06 -1.95
N MET A 107 -2.24 15.82 -2.37
CA MET A 107 -1.36 15.46 -3.47
C MET A 107 -0.57 14.15 -3.22
N PRO A 108 0.17 13.99 -2.10
CA PRO A 108 0.87 12.72 -1.83
C PRO A 108 -0.10 11.53 -1.68
N PHE A 109 -1.31 11.74 -1.16
CA PHE A 109 -2.32 10.69 -1.10
C PHE A 109 -2.82 10.26 -2.48
N ALA A 110 -3.13 11.21 -3.35
CA ALA A 110 -3.54 10.92 -4.72
C ALA A 110 -2.47 10.15 -5.48
N VAL A 111 -1.21 10.56 -5.34
CA VAL A 111 -0.05 9.86 -5.93
C VAL A 111 0.06 8.42 -5.41
N GLY A 112 0.00 8.25 -4.08
CA GLY A 112 0.02 6.92 -3.45
C GLY A 112 -1.12 6.00 -3.91
N TRP A 113 -2.32 6.56 -4.09
CA TRP A 113 -3.48 5.82 -4.58
C TRP A 113 -3.30 5.35 -6.01
N VAL A 114 -2.84 6.23 -6.92
CA VAL A 114 -2.55 5.88 -8.31
C VAL A 114 -1.52 4.76 -8.38
N PHE A 115 -0.43 4.86 -7.61
CA PHE A 115 0.56 3.80 -7.53
C PHE A 115 -0.04 2.49 -7.02
N SER A 116 -0.92 2.54 -6.03
CA SER A 116 -1.60 1.35 -5.49
C SER A 116 -2.45 0.63 -6.53
N VAL A 117 -3.19 1.38 -7.35
CA VAL A 117 -3.97 0.81 -8.47
C VAL A 117 -3.05 0.15 -9.50
N ILE A 118 -1.99 0.85 -9.93
CA ILE A 118 -1.02 0.31 -10.90
C ILE A 118 -0.38 -0.97 -10.36
N ALA A 119 0.04 -0.96 -9.09
CA ALA A 119 0.66 -2.07 -8.41
C ALA A 119 -0.30 -3.27 -8.31
N SER A 120 -1.58 -3.03 -7.98
CA SER A 120 -2.63 -4.06 -7.99
C SER A 120 -2.84 -4.69 -9.37
N VAL A 121 -2.88 -3.89 -10.45
CA VAL A 121 -2.98 -4.39 -11.83
C VAL A 121 -1.79 -5.28 -12.17
N ARG A 122 -0.56 -4.83 -11.88
CA ARG A 122 0.66 -5.61 -12.11
C ARG A 122 0.66 -6.91 -11.31
N GLY A 123 0.27 -6.85 -10.03
CA GLY A 123 0.14 -8.00 -9.16
C GLY A 123 -0.83 -9.04 -9.73
N ARG A 124 -2.05 -8.63 -10.08
CA ARG A 124 -3.06 -9.47 -10.71
C ARG A 124 -2.52 -10.18 -11.95
N ASN A 125 -1.92 -9.42 -12.88
CA ASN A 125 -1.45 -9.97 -14.15
C ASN A 125 -0.41 -11.07 -13.96
N ILE A 126 0.52 -10.88 -13.01
CA ILE A 126 1.51 -11.89 -12.65
C ILE A 126 0.85 -13.09 -11.98
N GLY A 127 -0.09 -12.86 -11.05
CA GLY A 127 -0.81 -13.93 -10.36
C GLY A 127 -1.65 -14.81 -11.30
N MET A 128 -2.33 -14.20 -12.28
CA MET A 128 -3.12 -14.91 -13.31
C MET A 128 -2.23 -15.78 -14.20
N ARG A 129 -1.10 -15.23 -14.69
CA ARG A 129 -0.14 -16.00 -15.52
C ARG A 129 0.36 -17.24 -14.78
N ARG A 130 0.68 -17.10 -13.50
CA ARG A 130 1.13 -18.22 -12.67
C ARG A 130 0.06 -19.31 -12.55
N LYS A 131 -1.18 -18.94 -12.23
CA LYS A 131 -2.29 -19.92 -12.12
C LYS A 131 -2.52 -20.67 -13.43
N ALA A 132 -2.41 -20.00 -14.57
CA ALA A 132 -2.52 -20.64 -15.88
C ALA A 132 -1.41 -21.69 -16.11
N ILE A 133 -0.16 -21.38 -15.75
CA ILE A 133 0.97 -22.31 -15.85
C ILE A 133 0.77 -23.52 -14.93
N GLU A 134 0.34 -23.30 -13.69
CA GLU A 134 0.07 -24.39 -12.73
C GLU A 134 -1.05 -25.32 -13.22
N LEU A 135 -2.12 -24.77 -13.80
CA LEU A 135 -3.19 -25.54 -14.41
C LEU A 135 -2.72 -26.34 -15.64
N ALA A 136 -1.88 -25.74 -16.49
CA ALA A 136 -1.32 -26.42 -17.65
C ALA A 136 -0.42 -27.60 -17.26
N LYS A 137 0.34 -27.47 -16.16
CA LYS A 137 1.20 -28.55 -15.64
C LYS A 137 0.39 -29.73 -15.06
N ASN A 138 -0.79 -29.47 -14.51
CA ASN A 138 -1.60 -30.47 -13.81
C ASN A 138 -2.69 -31.09 -14.69
N ARG A 139 -2.75 -30.77 -15.99
CA ARG A 139 -3.69 -31.42 -16.90
C ARG A 139 -3.20 -32.86 -17.20
N PRO A 140 -3.98 -33.91 -16.89
CA PRO A 140 -3.67 -35.23 -17.40
C PRO A 140 -3.75 -35.22 -18.93
N LEU A 141 -2.76 -35.87 -19.57
CA LEU A 141 -2.71 -36.08 -21.02
C LEU A 141 -3.85 -36.98 -21.48
#